data_AF-A0A4Y0BP75-F1
#
_entry.id   AF-A0A4Y0BP75-F1
#
_cell.length_a   1.000
_cell.length_b   1.000
_cell.length_c   1.000
_cell.angle_alpha   90.00
_cell.angle_beta   90.00
_cell.angle_gamma   90.00
#
_symmetry.space_group_name_H-M   'P 1'
#
loop_
_entity.id
_entity.type
_entity.pdbx_description
1 polymer ?
#
loop_
_entity_poly.entity_id
_entity_poly.type
_entity_poly.pdbx_seq_one_letter_code
_entity_poly.pdbx_strand_id
1 'polypeptide(L)'
;MDDPKLQFNLHPVLMIGGYVTLSGFSILLYRICRCCSHLIVKLCHTFFHACSIPCIVIGFMAVWDSHNQQQIPNFYSLHSWLGMITMGLFALQFVLGFFSFLILLCCENATYKFRSTMVPIHASFGVATFMLAIATAVTGLTQKAHFELGENYSQTIEEGIIMNSIGVILTGLGIIIPFAVRRSNSPANCKVYVTERI
;
A
#
# COMPACT_ATOMS: atom_id res chain seq x y z
N MET A 1 -3.63 -19.81 -17.08
CA MET A 1 -2.36 -20.41 -16.66
C MET A 1 -2.73 -21.78 -16.14
N ASP A 2 -2.18 -22.84 -16.71
CA ASP A 2 -2.63 -24.21 -16.40
C ASP A 2 -2.00 -24.78 -15.14
N ASP A 3 -0.98 -24.12 -14.57
CA ASP A 3 -0.36 -24.49 -13.29
C ASP A 3 -0.84 -23.56 -12.15
N PRO A 4 -1.64 -24.08 -11.18
CA PRO A 4 -2.14 -23.29 -10.05
C PRO A 4 -1.03 -22.77 -9.12
N LYS A 5 0.14 -23.42 -9.06
CA LYS A 5 1.26 -22.94 -8.25
C LYS A 5 1.95 -21.75 -8.89
N LEU A 6 2.13 -21.78 -10.21
CA LEU A 6 2.66 -20.64 -10.95
C LEU A 6 1.70 -19.45 -10.87
N GLN A 7 0.38 -19.72 -10.96
CA GLN A 7 -0.64 -18.70 -10.76
C GLN A 7 -0.54 -18.06 -9.37
N PHE A 8 -0.37 -18.87 -8.31
CA PHE A 8 -0.19 -18.36 -6.95
C PHE A 8 0.97 -17.36 -6.84
N ASN A 9 2.07 -17.58 -7.56
CA ASN A 9 3.26 -16.71 -7.48
C ASN A 9 3.00 -15.26 -7.95
N LEU A 10 1.93 -15.01 -8.70
CA LEU A 10 1.48 -13.66 -9.02
C LEU A 10 1.04 -12.88 -7.77
N HIS A 11 0.48 -13.57 -6.77
CA HIS A 11 -0.01 -12.94 -5.55
C HIS A 11 1.07 -12.16 -4.79
N PRO A 12 2.17 -12.77 -4.29
CA PRO A 12 3.20 -12.03 -3.56
C PRO A 12 3.88 -10.96 -4.42
N VAL A 13 4.10 -11.22 -5.72
CA VAL A 13 4.72 -10.26 -6.65
C VAL A 13 3.86 -9.01 -6.80
N LEU A 14 2.56 -9.16 -7.05
CA LEU A 14 1.65 -8.03 -7.24
C LEU A 14 1.31 -7.32 -5.93
N MET A 15 1.22 -8.04 -4.81
CA MET A 15 0.98 -7.42 -3.51
C MET A 15 2.18 -6.62 -3.01
N ILE A 16 3.40 -7.12 -3.16
CA ILE A 16 4.60 -6.40 -2.70
C ILE A 16 5.03 -5.34 -3.73
N GLY A 17 5.21 -5.75 -4.99
CA GLY A 17 5.68 -4.86 -6.05
C GLY A 17 4.62 -3.87 -6.52
N GLY A 18 3.38 -4.31 -6.70
CA GLY A 18 2.29 -3.47 -7.22
C GLY A 18 1.52 -2.70 -6.16
N TYR A 19 1.26 -3.30 -5.00
CA TYR A 19 0.52 -2.60 -3.95
C TYR A 19 1.45 -1.90 -2.94
N VAL A 20 2.26 -2.63 -2.17
CA VAL A 20 3.09 -2.04 -1.11
C VAL A 20 4.05 -0.98 -1.66
N THR A 21 4.76 -1.27 -2.74
CA THR A 21 5.76 -0.36 -3.29
C THR A 21 5.13 0.92 -3.86
N LEU A 22 4.11 0.79 -4.72
CA LEU A 22 3.43 1.97 -5.30
C LEU A 22 2.71 2.79 -4.22
N SER A 23 2.06 2.13 -3.25
CA SER A 23 1.40 2.80 -2.12
C SER A 23 2.39 3.54 -1.22
N GLY A 24 3.53 2.90 -0.89
CA GLY A 24 4.59 3.52 -0.10
C GLY A 24 5.18 4.76 -0.78
N PHE A 25 5.45 4.68 -2.10
CA PHE A 25 5.92 5.82 -2.88
C PHE A 25 4.87 6.95 -2.92
N SER A 26 3.61 6.59 -3.18
CA SER A 26 2.48 7.53 -3.22
C SER A 26 2.32 8.33 -1.93
N ILE A 27 2.44 7.68 -0.78
CA ILE A 27 2.35 8.31 0.55
C ILE A 27 3.49 9.32 0.78
N LEU A 28 4.67 9.08 0.23
CA LEU A 28 5.84 9.96 0.38
C LEU A 28 5.85 11.16 -0.58
N LEU A 29 5.01 11.17 -1.63
CA LEU A 29 5.04 12.22 -2.66
C LEU A 29 4.93 13.64 -2.09
N TYR A 30 4.04 13.87 -1.11
CA TYR A 30 3.89 15.18 -0.47
C TYR A 30 5.12 15.62 0.34
N ARG A 31 6.04 14.70 0.65
CA ARG A 31 7.32 14.99 1.33
C ARG A 31 8.48 15.13 0.36
N ILE A 32 8.47 14.38 -0.74
CA ILE A 32 9.53 14.38 -1.76
C ILE A 32 9.35 15.57 -2.72
N CYS A 33 8.14 15.75 -3.24
CA CYS A 33 7.81 16.73 -4.28
C CYS A 33 7.41 18.11 -3.71
N ARG A 34 8.19 18.64 -2.76
CA ARG A 34 7.89 19.92 -2.08
C ARG A 34 7.93 21.15 -2.99
N CYS A 35 8.64 21.07 -4.13
CA CYS A 35 8.76 22.17 -5.09
C CYS A 35 7.69 22.11 -6.21
N CYS A 36 6.86 21.06 -6.24
CA CYS A 36 5.81 20.90 -7.24
C CYS A 36 4.52 21.56 -6.77
N SER A 37 3.64 21.93 -7.72
CA SER A 37 2.31 22.42 -7.36
C SER A 37 1.52 21.34 -6.62
N HIS A 38 0.75 21.76 -5.62
CA HIS A 38 -0.02 20.84 -4.78
C HIS A 38 -1.02 19.99 -5.60
N LEU A 39 -1.52 20.53 -6.72
CA LEU A 39 -2.39 19.79 -7.64
C LEU A 39 -1.63 18.65 -8.35
N ILE A 40 -0.41 18.90 -8.83
CA ILE A 40 0.40 17.86 -9.49
C ILE A 40 0.72 16.73 -8.51
N VAL A 41 1.18 17.06 -7.30
CA VAL A 41 1.48 16.06 -6.27
C VAL A 41 0.25 15.22 -5.95
N LYS A 42 -0.93 15.84 -5.88
CA LYS A 42 -2.20 15.15 -5.67
C LYS A 42 -2.57 14.20 -6.82
N LEU A 43 -2.43 14.65 -8.07
CA LEU A 43 -2.70 13.82 -9.24
C LEU A 43 -1.75 12.63 -9.30
N CYS A 44 -0.45 12.83 -9.03
CA CYS A 44 0.52 11.75 -8.93
C CYS A 44 0.15 10.77 -7.81
N HIS A 45 -0.20 11.25 -6.63
CA HIS A 45 -0.63 10.42 -5.49
C HIS A 45 -1.85 9.55 -5.87
N THR A 46 -2.86 10.14 -6.50
CA THR A 46 -4.01 9.38 -6.99
C THR A 46 -3.61 8.38 -8.07
N PHE A 47 -2.74 8.74 -9.00
CA PHE A 47 -2.26 7.87 -10.07
C PHE A 47 -1.57 6.63 -9.53
N PHE A 48 -0.61 6.76 -8.60
CA PHE A 48 0.09 5.61 -8.03
C PHE A 48 -0.85 4.67 -7.26
N HIS A 49 -1.79 5.22 -6.48
CA HIS A 49 -2.81 4.38 -5.84
C HIS A 49 -3.76 3.73 -6.85
N ALA A 50 -4.12 4.42 -7.94
CA ALA A 50 -4.92 3.83 -9.01
C ALA A 50 -4.20 2.68 -9.71
N CYS A 51 -2.87 2.79 -9.93
CA CYS A 51 -2.05 1.70 -10.45
C CYS A 51 -1.98 0.49 -9.49
N SER A 52 -2.08 0.68 -8.18
CA SER A 52 -2.14 -0.45 -7.24
C SER A 52 -3.43 -1.26 -7.33
N ILE A 53 -4.55 -0.65 -7.76
CA ILE A 53 -5.85 -1.34 -7.84
C ILE A 53 -5.81 -2.60 -8.70
N PRO A 54 -5.38 -2.57 -9.98
CA PRO A 54 -5.30 -3.78 -10.79
C PRO A 54 -4.33 -4.82 -10.20
N CYS A 55 -3.23 -4.40 -9.56
CA CYS A 55 -2.31 -5.33 -8.90
C CYS A 55 -2.99 -6.07 -7.74
N ILE A 56 -3.76 -5.36 -6.91
CA ILE A 56 -4.53 -5.96 -5.81
C ILE A 56 -5.57 -6.93 -6.36
N VAL A 57 -6.35 -6.52 -7.36
CA VAL A 57 -7.41 -7.35 -7.95
C VAL A 57 -6.82 -8.61 -8.56
N ILE A 58 -5.83 -8.49 -9.45
CA ILE A 58 -5.21 -9.64 -10.13
C ILE A 58 -4.50 -10.54 -9.12
N GLY A 59 -3.77 -9.97 -8.14
CA GLY A 59 -3.10 -10.76 -7.12
C GLY A 59 -4.08 -11.51 -6.19
N PHE A 60 -5.24 -10.93 -5.88
CA PHE A 60 -6.29 -11.61 -5.12
C PHE A 60 -6.95 -12.72 -5.95
N MET A 61 -7.31 -12.45 -7.21
CA MET A 61 -7.88 -13.47 -8.10
C MET A 61 -6.92 -14.64 -8.31
N ALA A 62 -5.62 -14.36 -8.43
CA ALA A 62 -4.59 -15.38 -8.60
C ALA A 62 -4.55 -16.39 -7.44
N VAL A 63 -4.61 -15.93 -6.19
CA VAL A 63 -4.67 -16.84 -5.02
C VAL A 63 -6.03 -17.53 -4.91
N TRP A 64 -7.12 -16.83 -5.20
CA TRP A 64 -8.47 -17.38 -5.17
C TRP A 64 -8.64 -18.58 -6.11
N ASP A 65 -8.25 -18.41 -7.37
CA ASP A 65 -8.34 -19.44 -8.40
C ASP A 65 -7.38 -20.60 -8.10
N SER A 66 -6.14 -20.28 -7.67
CA SER A 66 -5.15 -21.27 -7.29
C SER A 66 -5.62 -22.15 -6.13
N HIS A 67 -6.23 -21.56 -5.10
CA HIS A 67 -6.81 -22.30 -3.98
C HIS A 67 -7.97 -23.19 -4.43
N ASN A 68 -8.88 -22.66 -5.25
CA ASN A 68 -10.03 -23.43 -5.73
C ASN A 68 -9.61 -24.63 -6.58
N GLN A 69 -8.63 -24.48 -7.46
CA GLN A 69 -8.09 -25.59 -8.26
C GLN A 69 -7.40 -26.66 -7.39
N GLN A 70 -6.76 -26.25 -6.30
CA GLN A 70 -6.06 -27.14 -5.37
C GLN A 70 -6.91 -27.63 -4.19
N GLN A 71 -8.20 -27.25 -4.14
CA GLN A 71 -9.12 -27.56 -3.03
C GLN A 71 -8.61 -27.09 -1.65
N ILE A 72 -7.88 -25.96 -1.62
CA ILE A 72 -7.43 -25.31 -0.40
C ILE A 72 -8.55 -24.40 0.10
N PRO A 73 -8.97 -24.48 1.38
CA PRO A 73 -10.00 -23.59 1.91
C PRO A 73 -9.55 -22.12 1.86
N ASN A 74 -10.47 -21.23 1.52
CA ASN A 74 -10.23 -19.78 1.54
C ASN A 74 -10.49 -19.19 2.93
N PHE A 75 -9.84 -18.05 3.22
CA PHE A 75 -10.11 -17.20 4.40
C PHE A 75 -9.96 -17.84 5.79
N TYR A 76 -9.17 -18.89 5.95
CA TYR A 76 -8.95 -19.52 7.26
C TYR A 76 -7.73 -18.95 8.03
N SER A 77 -6.80 -18.27 7.35
CA SER A 77 -5.55 -17.80 7.97
C SER A 77 -5.64 -16.35 8.45
N LEU A 78 -4.86 -15.99 9.47
CA LEU A 78 -4.75 -14.59 9.93
C LEU A 78 -4.33 -13.65 8.80
N HIS A 79 -3.37 -14.07 7.95
CA HIS A 79 -2.97 -13.33 6.75
C HIS A 79 -4.17 -12.97 5.87
N SER A 80 -5.06 -13.92 5.60
CA SER A 80 -6.23 -13.69 4.75
C SER A 80 -7.25 -12.72 5.37
N TRP A 81 -7.40 -12.73 6.70
CA TRP A 81 -8.27 -11.78 7.41
C TRP A 81 -7.69 -10.36 7.39
N LEU A 82 -6.39 -10.22 7.68
CA LEU A 82 -5.68 -8.94 7.56
C LEU A 82 -5.71 -8.41 6.12
N GLY A 83 -5.57 -9.30 5.14
CA GLY A 83 -5.66 -8.98 3.71
C GLY A 83 -7.03 -8.42 3.33
N MET A 84 -8.12 -9.06 3.74
CA MET A 84 -9.47 -8.55 3.49
C MET A 84 -9.70 -7.16 4.11
N ILE A 85 -9.29 -6.96 5.38
CA ILE A 85 -9.40 -5.66 6.04
C ILE A 85 -8.57 -4.61 5.31
N THR A 86 -7.33 -4.96 4.90
CA THR A 86 -6.45 -4.07 4.15
C THR A 86 -7.06 -3.66 2.81
N MET A 87 -7.57 -4.61 2.03
CA MET A 87 -8.21 -4.35 0.74
C MET A 87 -9.46 -3.48 0.89
N GLY A 88 -10.30 -3.78 1.89
CA GLY A 88 -11.50 -2.99 2.19
C GLY A 88 -11.17 -1.56 2.60
N LEU A 89 -10.21 -1.38 3.51
CA LEU A 89 -9.74 -0.06 3.92
C LEU A 89 -9.10 0.70 2.76
N PHE A 90 -8.29 0.04 1.93
CA PHE A 90 -7.68 0.68 0.76
C PHE A 90 -8.74 1.17 -0.23
N ALA A 91 -9.73 0.34 -0.56
CA ALA A 91 -10.82 0.73 -1.45
C ALA A 91 -11.62 1.92 -0.88
N LEU A 92 -11.95 1.88 0.42
CA LEU A 92 -12.64 2.97 1.11
C LEU A 92 -11.80 4.26 1.09
N GLN A 93 -10.50 4.18 1.38
CA GLN A 93 -9.59 5.33 1.35
C GLN A 93 -9.47 5.91 -0.06
N PHE A 94 -9.37 5.07 -1.08
CA PHE A 94 -9.27 5.52 -2.48
C PHE A 94 -10.55 6.25 -2.90
N VAL A 95 -11.72 5.67 -2.66
CA VAL A 95 -13.02 6.29 -2.99
C VAL A 95 -13.20 7.60 -2.23
N LEU A 96 -13.09 7.59 -0.90
CA LEU A 96 -13.29 8.80 -0.09
C LEU A 96 -12.26 9.89 -0.43
N GLY A 97 -11.01 9.51 -0.68
CA GLY A 97 -9.95 10.44 -1.09
C GLY A 97 -10.21 11.04 -2.47
N PHE A 98 -10.62 10.23 -3.44
CA PHE A 98 -10.95 10.68 -4.79
C PHE A 98 -12.11 11.67 -4.79
N PHE A 99 -13.22 11.34 -4.13
CA PHE A 99 -14.36 12.25 -4.03
C PHE A 99 -13.99 13.52 -3.26
N SER A 100 -13.41 13.39 -2.07
CA SER A 100 -13.14 14.54 -1.18
C SER A 100 -12.09 15.49 -1.75
N PHE A 101 -11.03 14.98 -2.37
CA PHE A 101 -9.87 15.79 -2.72
C PHE A 101 -9.71 16.05 -4.21
N LEU A 102 -10.42 15.35 -5.10
CA LEU A 102 -10.46 15.64 -6.54
C LEU A 102 -11.81 16.16 -7.01
N ILE A 103 -12.91 15.43 -6.81
CA ILE A 103 -14.23 15.85 -7.34
C ILE A 103 -14.71 17.14 -6.66
N LEU A 104 -14.64 17.21 -5.33
CA LEU A 104 -15.12 18.38 -4.59
C LEU A 104 -14.27 19.64 -4.79
N LEU A 105 -13.11 19.56 -5.46
CA LEU A 105 -12.37 20.77 -5.89
C LEU A 105 -13.20 21.64 -6.85
N CYS A 106 -14.08 21.04 -7.67
CA CYS A 106 -14.93 21.79 -8.60
C CYS A 106 -15.90 22.75 -7.87
N CYS A 107 -16.19 22.49 -6.59
CA CYS A 107 -17.06 23.30 -5.74
C CYS A 107 -16.30 23.77 -4.48
N GLU A 108 -15.12 24.35 -4.66
CA GLU A 108 -14.16 24.62 -3.58
C GLU A 108 -14.75 25.42 -2.41
N ASN A 109 -15.45 26.53 -2.68
CA ASN A 109 -15.99 27.41 -1.64
C ASN A 109 -17.05 26.72 -0.77
N ALA A 110 -17.88 25.85 -1.35
CA ALA A 110 -18.95 25.17 -0.62
C ALA A 110 -18.45 23.97 0.20
N THR A 111 -17.33 23.36 -0.20
CA THR A 111 -16.86 22.08 0.35
C THR A 111 -15.63 22.19 1.23
N TYR A 112 -15.04 23.39 1.35
CA TYR A 112 -13.81 23.64 2.10
C TYR A 112 -13.82 23.08 3.53
N LYS A 113 -14.89 23.34 4.30
CA LYS A 113 -15.00 22.87 5.70
C LYS A 113 -14.95 21.34 5.79
N PHE A 114 -15.71 20.65 4.92
CA PHE A 114 -15.72 19.19 4.86
C PHE A 114 -14.35 18.63 4.48
N ARG A 115 -13.73 19.18 3.42
CA ARG A 115 -12.40 18.79 2.95
C ARG A 115 -11.35 18.95 4.06
N SER A 116 -11.37 20.07 4.77
CA SER A 116 -10.42 20.35 5.87
C SER A 116 -10.53 19.35 7.01
N THR A 117 -11.75 18.91 7.37
CA THR A 117 -11.96 17.87 8.39
C THR A 117 -11.50 16.49 7.91
N MET A 118 -11.66 16.20 6.62
CA MET A 118 -11.27 14.91 6.04
C MET A 118 -9.75 14.71 5.93
N VAL A 119 -8.95 15.78 5.81
CA VAL A 119 -7.48 15.68 5.67
C VAL A 119 -6.82 14.84 6.78
N PRO A 120 -6.96 15.16 8.08
CA PRO A 120 -6.31 14.39 9.14
C PRO A 120 -6.83 12.95 9.24
N ILE A 121 -8.11 12.72 8.90
CA ILE A 121 -8.73 11.39 8.88
C ILE A 121 -8.09 10.55 7.77
N HIS A 122 -8.09 11.06 6.53
CA HIS A 122 -7.51 10.39 5.38
C HIS A 122 -6.02 10.11 5.56
N ALA A 123 -5.25 11.08 6.07
CA ALA A 123 -3.82 10.90 6.33
C ALA A 123 -3.57 9.81 7.39
N SER A 124 -4.35 9.80 8.48
CA SER A 124 -4.18 8.82 9.56
C SER A 124 -4.54 7.41 9.13
N PHE A 125 -5.71 7.25 8.48
CA PHE A 125 -6.16 5.96 7.98
C PHE A 125 -5.31 5.47 6.81
N GLY A 126 -4.83 6.35 5.93
CA GLY A 126 -3.89 5.96 4.85
C GLY A 126 -2.60 5.36 5.40
N VAL A 127 -2.02 5.96 6.45
CA VAL A 127 -0.85 5.41 7.15
C VAL A 127 -1.19 4.07 7.84
N ALA A 128 -2.34 3.97 8.49
CA ALA A 128 -2.78 2.72 9.13
C ALA A 128 -2.98 1.59 8.11
N THR A 129 -3.60 1.87 6.96
CA THR A 129 -3.79 0.93 5.85
C THR A 129 -2.45 0.47 5.28
N PHE A 130 -1.47 1.36 5.14
CA PHE A 130 -0.12 1.00 4.69
C PHE A 130 0.57 0.06 5.69
N MET A 131 0.52 0.36 6.99
CA MET A 131 1.08 -0.53 8.03
C MET A 131 0.39 -1.89 8.05
N LEU A 132 -0.93 -1.93 7.84
CA LEU A 132 -1.68 -3.18 7.75
C LEU A 132 -1.29 -3.99 6.50
N ALA A 133 -1.01 -3.32 5.37
CA ALA A 133 -0.48 -3.97 4.18
C ALA A 133 0.89 -4.60 4.42
N ILE A 134 1.78 -3.93 5.17
CA ILE A 134 3.07 -4.49 5.60
C ILE A 134 2.86 -5.71 6.50
N ALA A 135 2.01 -5.61 7.52
CA ALA A 135 1.71 -6.73 8.42
C ALA A 135 1.11 -7.93 7.66
N THR A 136 0.22 -7.66 6.69
CA THR A 136 -0.36 -8.69 5.81
C THR A 136 0.72 -9.34 4.94
N ALA A 137 1.63 -8.56 4.35
CA ALA A 137 2.70 -9.09 3.52
C ALA A 137 3.68 -9.96 4.33
N VAL A 138 4.08 -9.51 5.53
CA VAL A 138 4.97 -10.26 6.42
C VAL A 138 4.31 -11.58 6.86
N THR A 139 3.05 -11.55 7.30
CA THR A 139 2.32 -12.77 7.66
C THR A 139 2.13 -13.73 6.46
N GLY A 140 1.95 -13.19 5.25
CA GLY A 140 1.88 -13.98 4.02
C GLY A 140 3.20 -14.63 3.63
N LEU A 141 4.31 -13.93 3.77
CA LEU A 141 5.66 -14.49 3.58
C LEU A 141 5.93 -15.62 4.58
N THR A 142 5.61 -15.40 5.86
CA THR A 142 5.74 -16.44 6.89
C THR A 142 4.88 -17.67 6.58
N GLN A 143 3.62 -17.47 6.18
CA GLN A 143 2.73 -18.57 5.81
C GLN A 143 3.26 -19.35 4.60
N LYS A 144 3.75 -18.65 3.56
CA LYS A 144 4.36 -19.26 2.37
C LYS A 144 5.63 -20.04 2.74
N ALA A 145 6.48 -19.51 3.61
CA ALA A 145 7.72 -20.17 4.03
C ALA A 145 7.41 -21.49 4.75
N HIS A 146 6.44 -21.49 5.67
CA HIS A 146 6.04 -22.71 6.36
C HIS A 146 5.43 -23.76 5.43
N PHE A 147 4.66 -23.35 4.42
CA PHE A 147 4.00 -24.30 3.52
C PHE A 147 4.92 -24.87 2.44
N GLU A 148 5.82 -24.07 1.86
CA GLU A 148 6.69 -24.53 0.78
C GLU A 148 7.98 -25.15 1.31
N LEU A 149 8.56 -24.58 2.37
CA LEU A 149 9.87 -25.02 2.88
C LEU A 149 9.73 -26.05 4.01
N GLY A 150 8.60 -26.07 4.73
CA GLY A 150 8.33 -27.02 5.81
C GLY A 150 9.46 -27.08 6.85
N GLU A 151 9.94 -28.30 7.14
CA GLU A 151 11.05 -28.53 8.08
C GLU A 151 12.37 -27.88 7.64
N ASN A 152 12.59 -27.74 6.32
CA ASN A 152 13.82 -27.12 5.78
C ASN A 152 13.91 -25.64 6.13
N TYR A 153 12.79 -24.99 6.47
CA TYR A 153 12.80 -23.58 6.86
C TYR A 153 13.70 -23.35 8.09
N SER A 154 13.67 -24.29 9.05
CA SER A 154 14.50 -24.25 10.26
C SER A 154 15.99 -24.44 10.00
N GLN A 155 16.34 -25.00 8.83
CA GLN A 155 17.73 -25.28 8.43
C GLN A 155 18.41 -24.08 7.77
N THR A 156 17.76 -22.91 7.75
CA THR A 156 18.30 -21.66 7.17
C THR A 156 18.74 -21.81 5.71
N ILE A 157 17.97 -22.57 4.92
CA ILE A 157 18.20 -22.67 3.48
C ILE A 157 18.08 -21.29 2.80
N GLU A 158 18.76 -21.14 1.66
CA GLU A 158 18.88 -19.86 0.95
C GLU A 158 17.52 -19.19 0.69
N GLU A 159 16.53 -19.95 0.24
CA GLU A 159 15.18 -19.44 -0.01
C GLU A 159 14.53 -18.84 1.26
N GLY A 160 14.66 -19.53 2.40
CA GLY A 160 14.17 -19.05 3.68
C GLY A 160 14.87 -17.77 4.15
N ILE A 161 16.18 -17.64 3.91
CA ILE A 161 16.94 -16.42 4.21
C ILE A 161 16.44 -15.25 3.36
N ILE A 162 16.18 -15.48 2.07
CA ILE A 162 15.68 -14.44 1.16
C ILE A 162 14.28 -13.98 1.59
N MET A 163 13.36 -14.91 1.88
CA MET A 163 12.01 -14.58 2.35
C MET A 163 12.02 -13.75 3.64
N ASN A 164 12.87 -14.13 4.60
CA ASN A 164 13.05 -13.38 5.84
C ASN A 164 13.65 -12.00 5.60
N SER A 165 14.63 -11.88 4.72
CA SER A 165 15.25 -10.61 4.37
C SER A 165 14.23 -9.64 3.77
N ILE A 166 13.36 -10.13 2.88
CA ILE A 166 12.24 -9.34 2.34
C ILE A 166 11.30 -8.91 3.48
N GLY A 167 10.92 -9.82 4.38
CA GLY A 167 10.07 -9.52 5.53
C GLY A 167 10.65 -8.44 6.46
N VAL A 168 11.96 -8.48 6.73
CA VAL A 168 12.67 -7.47 7.53
C VAL A 168 12.68 -6.12 6.82
N ILE A 169 12.96 -6.09 5.51
CA ILE A 169 12.92 -4.85 4.71
C ILE A 169 11.52 -4.24 4.72
N LEU A 170 10.48 -5.03 4.51
CA LEU A 170 9.09 -4.58 4.55
C LEU A 170 8.73 -4.00 5.92
N THR A 171 9.14 -4.68 7.01
CA THR A 171 8.92 -4.20 8.37
C THR A 171 9.64 -2.86 8.60
N GLY A 172 10.89 -2.73 8.14
CA GLY A 172 11.64 -1.47 8.19
C GLY A 172 10.93 -0.34 7.44
N LEU A 173 10.42 -0.60 6.23
CA LEU A 173 9.61 0.37 5.46
C LEU A 173 8.32 0.76 6.21
N GLY A 174 7.67 -0.20 6.86
CA GLY A 174 6.50 0.00 7.72
C GLY A 174 6.76 0.92 8.91
N ILE A 175 8.01 1.11 9.33
CA ILE A 175 8.40 2.05 10.39
C ILE A 175 8.85 3.39 9.78
N ILE A 176 9.74 3.34 8.78
CA ILE A 176 10.40 4.51 8.21
C ILE A 176 9.39 5.43 7.49
N ILE A 177 8.47 4.88 6.70
CA ILE A 177 7.52 5.68 5.91
C ILE A 177 6.55 6.45 6.83
N PRO A 178 5.84 5.81 7.79
CA PRO A 178 5.00 6.55 8.73
C PRO A 178 5.75 7.62 9.53
N PHE A 179 6.98 7.33 9.94
CA PHE A 179 7.84 8.29 10.63
C PHE A 179 8.17 9.49 9.73
N ALA A 180 8.60 9.26 8.49
CA ALA A 180 8.93 10.30 7.52
C ALA A 180 7.72 11.20 7.20
N VAL A 181 6.53 10.61 7.09
CA VAL A 181 5.29 11.34 6.79
C VAL A 181 4.83 12.19 7.98
N ARG A 182 5.02 11.73 9.22
CA ARG A 182 4.60 12.45 10.43
C ARG A 182 5.61 13.50 10.91
N ARG A 183 6.87 13.42 10.48
CA ARG A 183 7.92 14.37 10.88
C ARG A 183 7.55 15.79 10.43
N SER A 184 7.32 16.68 11.39
CA SER A 184 7.02 18.10 11.17
C SER A 184 8.22 18.85 10.56
N ASN A 185 9.45 18.45 10.94
CA ASN A 185 10.67 19.19 10.65
C ASN A 185 11.52 18.47 9.61
N SER A 186 11.21 18.66 8.32
CA SER A 186 12.24 18.58 7.28
C SER A 186 12.63 20.01 6.94
N PRO A 187 13.90 20.43 7.10
CA PRO A 187 14.32 21.75 6.66
C PRO A 187 13.98 21.88 5.17
N ALA A 188 13.20 22.90 4.82
CA ALA A 188 12.86 23.23 3.44
C ALA A 188 13.20 24.70 3.25
N ASN A 189 14.48 24.95 2.97
CA ASN A 189 14.84 26.15 2.21
C ASN A 189 14.47 25.88 0.75
N CYS A 190 13.19 25.98 0.42
CA CYS A 190 12.82 26.36 -0.93
C CYS A 190 12.61 27.86 -0.86
N LYS A 191 13.57 28.63 -1.39
CA LYS A 191 13.39 30.08 -1.55
C LYS A 191 12.10 30.27 -2.34
N VAL A 192 11.07 30.75 -1.65
CA VAL A 192 9.86 31.28 -2.28
C VAL A 192 10.34 32.50 -3.04
N TYR A 193 10.43 32.41 -4.38
CA TYR A 193 10.45 33.62 -5.18
C TYR A 193 9.09 34.27 -4.99
N VAL A 194 9.09 35.34 -4.20
CA VAL A 194 7.96 36.23 -3.99
C VAL A 194 7.67 36.92 -5.32
N THR A 195 6.87 36.30 -6.17
CA THR A 195 6.16 36.95 -7.27
C THR A 195 5.03 36.04 -7.71
N GLU A 196 3.93 36.04 -6.96
CA GLU A 196 2.57 35.81 -7.48
C GLU A 196 1.57 36.20 -6.38
N ARG A 197 1.55 37.52 -6.12
CA ARG A 197 0.36 38.24 -5.66
C ARG A 197 0.03 39.24 -6.76
N ILE A 198 -0.78 38.83 -7.73
CA ILE A 198 -1.78 39.65 -8.44
C ILE A 198 -2.92 38.70 -8.82
#